data_AF-A0A2P4NRX9-F1
#
_entry.id   AF-A0A2P4NRX9-F1
#
_cell.length_a   1.000
_cell.length_b   1.000
_cell.length_c   1.000
_cell.angle_alpha   90.00
_cell.angle_beta   90.00
_cell.angle_gamma   90.00
#
_symmetry.space_group_name_H-M   'P 1'
#
loop_
_entity.id
_entity.type
_entity.pdbx_description
1 polymer ?
#
loop_
_entity_poly.entity_id
_entity_poly.type
_entity_poly.pdbx_seq_one_letter_code
_entity_poly.pdbx_strand_id
1 'polypeptide(L)'
;MYRVTLDTRLDCPLGRVTAAHDVTLTTPYWNLSPETGRCDLWVEASSPGRSQLESGIRALRDADGVSYFELKRKRGSHATAHVVLEETVAIETVLANGGAVIAPLRDRDGWERWHLGFADADAAAATLDSLDRRYELAVVEQTPLDDSIPTDVFRHFHEAATLLDGCERLTDTEAQVLRTAVEHGYYETPRSESLASLGDRCGVSDVAISKTLRRAERKLLGAAVSALAGLDGFDTAPGPGSDSTPHTDSNSANARPDGGG
;
A
#
# COMPACT_ATOMS: atom_id res chain seq x y z
N MET A 1 -9.49 -18.34 -12.16
CA MET A 1 -8.44 -17.45 -11.62
C MET A 1 -8.08 -17.93 -10.22
N TYR A 2 -6.81 -17.83 -9.83
CA TYR A 2 -6.30 -18.26 -8.51
C TYR A 2 -5.51 -17.12 -7.88
N ARG A 3 -5.61 -16.99 -6.55
CA ARG A 3 -4.73 -16.16 -5.73
C ARG A 3 -3.83 -17.05 -4.89
N VAL A 4 -2.54 -16.72 -4.83
CA VAL A 4 -1.58 -17.31 -3.89
C VAL A 4 -0.98 -16.19 -3.06
N THR A 5 -0.98 -16.34 -1.73
CA THR A 5 -0.14 -15.54 -0.84
C THR A 5 0.99 -16.43 -0.34
N LEU A 6 2.23 -15.98 -0.47
CA LEU A 6 3.41 -16.69 0.01
C LEU A 6 4.36 -15.74 0.76
N ASP A 7 5.10 -16.29 1.70
CA ASP A 7 6.29 -15.66 2.27
C ASP A 7 7.52 -16.34 1.64
N THR A 8 8.51 -15.56 1.19
CA THR A 8 9.73 -16.07 0.55
C THR A 8 10.97 -15.31 1.05
N ARG A 9 12.13 -15.97 1.05
CA ARG A 9 13.43 -15.31 1.20
C ARG A 9 14.11 -15.15 -0.13
N LEU A 10 14.15 -13.91 -0.62
CA LEU A 10 14.95 -13.53 -1.78
C LEU A 10 16.26 -12.88 -1.30
N ASP A 11 17.33 -13.06 -2.07
CA ASP A 11 18.57 -12.31 -1.86
C ASP A 11 18.49 -10.92 -2.51
N CYS A 12 17.45 -10.16 -2.12
CA CYS A 12 17.19 -8.81 -2.61
C CYS A 12 17.68 -7.75 -1.60
N PRO A 13 17.93 -6.50 -2.04
CA PRO A 13 18.42 -5.45 -1.15
C PRO A 13 17.45 -5.11 0.00
N LEU A 14 16.13 -5.16 -0.24
CA LEU A 14 15.11 -4.85 0.77
C LEU A 14 15.05 -5.95 1.84
N GLY A 15 15.02 -7.22 1.45
CA GLY A 15 15.15 -8.37 2.34
C GLY A 15 16.40 -8.29 3.22
N ARG A 16 17.58 -8.05 2.62
CA ARG A 16 18.84 -7.89 3.39
C ARG A 16 18.77 -6.75 4.41
N VAL A 17 18.16 -5.62 4.07
CA VAL A 17 17.98 -4.48 4.98
C VAL A 17 17.05 -4.82 6.14
N THR A 18 15.89 -5.43 5.87
CA THR A 18 14.92 -5.79 6.93
C THR A 18 15.38 -6.97 7.80
N ALA A 19 16.32 -7.79 7.33
CA ALA A 19 16.99 -8.81 8.16
C ALA A 19 17.97 -8.21 9.18
N ALA A 20 18.62 -7.09 8.82
CA ALA A 20 19.65 -6.44 9.63
C ALA A 20 19.13 -5.26 10.49
N HIS A 21 17.97 -4.70 10.14
CA HIS A 21 17.41 -3.53 10.80
C HIS A 21 15.92 -3.70 11.09
N ASP A 22 15.49 -3.20 12.26
CA ASP A 22 14.08 -3.14 12.70
C ASP A 22 13.29 -2.10 11.87
N VAL A 23 13.02 -2.47 10.62
CA VAL A 23 12.26 -1.70 9.63
C VAL A 23 11.43 -2.68 8.80
N THR A 24 10.15 -2.34 8.59
CA THR A 24 9.31 -2.94 7.57
C THR A 24 9.40 -2.08 6.31
N LEU A 25 9.56 -2.69 5.15
CA LEU A 25 9.42 -2.02 3.86
C LEU A 25 8.14 -2.54 3.19
N THR A 26 7.30 -1.63 2.70
CA THR A 26 6.08 -1.93 1.96
C THR A 26 6.18 -1.27 0.60
N THR A 27 5.96 -2.03 -0.46
CA THR A 27 6.12 -1.55 -1.84
C THR A 27 4.76 -1.55 -2.54
N PRO A 28 3.95 -0.48 -2.39
CA PRO A 28 2.63 -0.38 -3.01
C PRO A 28 2.67 -0.14 -4.53
N TYR A 29 3.78 0.37 -5.07
CA TYR A 29 3.97 0.53 -6.52
C TYR A 29 5.35 0.02 -6.92
N TRP A 30 5.38 -0.78 -7.97
CA TRP A 30 6.59 -1.31 -8.59
C TRP A 30 6.42 -1.37 -10.10
N ASN A 31 7.51 -1.32 -10.85
CA ASN A 31 7.54 -1.53 -12.29
C ASN A 31 8.85 -2.23 -12.68
N LEU A 32 8.77 -3.27 -13.51
CA LEU A 32 9.95 -3.98 -14.03
C LEU A 32 10.20 -3.56 -15.48
N SER A 33 11.39 -3.03 -15.76
CA SER A 33 11.82 -2.66 -17.11
C SER A 33 12.15 -3.92 -17.93
N PRO A 34 11.40 -4.24 -19.00
CA PRO A 34 11.68 -5.43 -19.82
C PRO A 34 12.99 -5.32 -20.61
N GLU A 35 13.49 -4.10 -20.81
CA GLU A 35 14.71 -3.81 -21.56
C GLU A 35 15.98 -3.92 -20.71
N THR A 36 15.86 -3.71 -19.39
CA THR A 36 17.03 -3.57 -18.51
C THR A 36 17.03 -4.49 -17.28
N GLY A 37 15.93 -5.22 -17.01
CA GLY A 37 15.76 -6.05 -15.80
C GLY A 37 15.57 -5.24 -14.50
N ARG A 38 15.68 -3.90 -14.57
CA ARG A 38 15.61 -3.02 -13.40
C ARG A 38 14.20 -2.90 -12.85
N CYS A 39 14.09 -2.88 -11.52
CA CYS A 39 12.83 -2.75 -10.82
C CYS A 39 12.73 -1.37 -10.13
N ASP A 40 11.88 -0.51 -10.67
CA ASP A 40 11.52 0.81 -10.13
C ASP A 40 10.47 0.64 -9.02
N LEU A 41 10.79 1.04 -7.79
CA LEU A 41 9.97 0.82 -6.60
C LEU A 41 9.61 2.15 -5.90
N TRP A 42 8.35 2.28 -5.52
CA TRP A 42 7.93 3.23 -4.49
C TRP A 42 7.86 2.49 -3.15
N VAL A 43 8.77 2.80 -2.23
CA VAL A 43 8.96 2.08 -0.96
C VAL A 43 8.52 2.95 0.21
N GLU A 44 7.61 2.42 1.02
CA GLU A 44 7.17 2.98 2.30
C GLU A 44 7.83 2.21 3.44
N ALA A 45 8.69 2.89 4.19
CA ALA A 45 9.42 2.33 5.32
C ALA A 45 8.76 2.73 6.64
N SER A 46 8.58 1.77 7.56
CA SER A 46 8.12 2.03 8.92
C SER A 46 8.91 1.23 9.96
N SER A 47 9.08 1.80 11.15
CA SER A 47 9.78 1.17 12.28
C SER A 47 9.06 1.47 13.61
N PRO A 48 9.34 0.75 14.70
CA PRO A 48 8.83 1.09 16.04
C PRO A 48 9.33 2.45 16.57
N GLY A 49 10.45 2.95 16.06
CA GLY A 49 11.05 4.20 16.51
C GLY A 49 11.79 4.96 15.40
N ARG A 50 12.06 6.25 15.67
CA ARG A 50 12.71 7.13 14.69
C ARG A 50 14.13 6.68 14.36
N SER A 51 14.92 6.33 15.37
CA SER A 51 16.33 5.94 15.21
C SER A 51 16.49 4.66 14.38
N GLN A 52 15.60 3.70 14.58
CA GLN A 52 15.51 2.48 13.79
C GLN A 52 15.24 2.81 12.32
N LEU A 53 14.24 3.66 12.04
CA LEU A 53 13.94 4.14 10.69
C LEU A 53 15.14 4.85 10.05
N GLU A 54 15.87 5.70 10.79
CA GLU A 54 17.05 6.38 10.23
C GLU A 54 18.16 5.40 9.85
N SER A 55 18.33 4.33 10.62
CA SER A 55 19.27 3.25 10.32
C SER A 55 18.84 2.46 9.10
N GLY A 56 17.58 2.01 9.04
CA GLY A 56 17.02 1.23 7.93
C GLY A 56 17.03 2.00 6.60
N ILE A 57 16.64 3.28 6.61
CA ILE A 57 16.69 4.14 5.41
C ILE A 57 18.13 4.39 4.94
N ARG A 58 19.10 4.56 5.85
CA ARG A 58 20.51 4.67 5.46
C ARG A 58 21.02 3.38 4.84
N ALA A 59 20.72 2.24 5.48
CA ALA A 59 21.10 0.93 4.97
C ALA A 59 20.50 0.65 3.59
N LEU A 60 19.23 1.00 3.35
CA LEU A 60 18.57 0.85 2.05
C LEU A 60 19.19 1.72 0.95
N ARG A 61 19.55 2.97 1.25
CA ARG A 61 20.25 3.84 0.30
C ARG A 61 21.63 3.31 -0.06
N ASP A 62 22.34 2.75 0.92
CA ASP A 62 23.72 2.30 0.81
C ASP A 62 23.82 0.78 0.49
N ALA A 63 22.70 0.13 0.15
CA ALA A 63 22.63 -1.31 -0.08
C ALA A 63 23.14 -1.71 -1.47
N ASP A 64 23.94 -2.77 -1.50
CA ASP A 64 24.37 -3.41 -2.75
C ASP A 64 23.14 -3.89 -3.58
N GLY A 65 23.19 -3.69 -4.89
CA GLY A 65 22.06 -3.89 -5.82
C GLY A 65 21.02 -2.76 -5.90
N VAL A 66 21.19 -1.66 -5.14
CA VAL A 66 20.38 -0.44 -5.29
C VAL A 66 21.10 0.56 -6.19
N SER A 67 20.62 0.71 -7.43
CA SER A 67 21.20 1.61 -8.44
C SER A 67 20.77 3.07 -8.31
N TYR A 68 19.63 3.32 -7.65
CA TYR A 68 19.12 4.67 -7.39
C TYR A 68 18.31 4.70 -6.09
N PHE A 69 18.42 5.80 -5.36
CA PHE A 69 17.65 6.07 -4.15
C PHE A 69 17.35 7.58 -4.01
N GLU A 70 16.08 7.93 -3.80
CA GLU A 70 15.66 9.29 -3.43
C GLU A 70 14.65 9.26 -2.29
N LEU A 71 14.99 9.88 -1.15
CA LEU A 71 14.06 10.04 -0.03
C LEU A 71 13.04 11.15 -0.35
N LYS A 72 11.79 10.77 -0.59
CA LYS A 72 10.68 11.66 -0.97
C LYS A 72 10.00 12.30 0.24
N ARG A 73 9.84 11.53 1.33
CA ARG A 73 9.19 12.00 2.57
C ARG A 73 9.74 11.28 3.78
N LYS A 74 9.78 11.95 4.94
CA LYS A 74 10.05 11.34 6.25
C LYS A 74 9.28 12.07 7.33
N ARG A 75 8.54 11.35 8.17
CA ARG A 75 7.75 11.89 9.28
C ARG A 75 7.65 10.89 10.42
N GLY A 76 8.21 11.25 11.58
CA GLY A 76 8.19 10.38 12.75
C GLY A 76 8.92 9.07 12.46
N SER A 77 8.23 7.95 12.66
CA SER A 77 8.69 6.58 12.42
C SER A 77 8.39 6.05 11.00
N HIS A 78 7.95 6.91 10.08
CA HIS A 78 7.62 6.54 8.70
C HIS A 78 8.43 7.35 7.68
N ALA A 79 8.78 6.74 6.55
CA ALA A 79 9.43 7.37 5.41
C ALA A 79 8.94 6.79 4.07
N THR A 80 9.16 7.54 3.00
CA THR A 80 8.80 7.16 1.64
C THR A 80 9.97 7.48 0.72
N ALA A 81 10.39 6.53 -0.10
CA ALA A 81 11.50 6.66 -1.03
C ALA A 81 11.16 6.08 -2.40
N HIS A 82 11.78 6.64 -3.44
CA HIS A 82 11.90 5.99 -4.75
C HIS A 82 13.23 5.24 -4.77
N VAL A 83 13.20 3.97 -5.14
CA VAL A 83 14.33 3.04 -5.14
C VAL A 83 14.36 2.32 -6.47
N VAL A 84 15.53 2.11 -7.08
CA VAL A 84 15.66 1.30 -8.31
C VAL A 84 16.64 0.17 -8.09
N LEU A 85 16.15 -1.07 -8.18
CA LEU A 85 16.96 -2.28 -8.06
C LEU A 85 17.52 -2.70 -9.42
N GLU A 86 18.70 -3.33 -9.42
CA GLU A 86 19.39 -3.69 -10.68
C GLU A 86 18.76 -4.86 -11.43
N GLU A 87 18.36 -5.93 -10.73
CA GLU A 87 17.76 -7.13 -11.34
C GLU A 87 16.82 -7.84 -10.34
N THR A 88 15.72 -8.42 -10.80
CA THR A 88 14.75 -9.16 -9.95
C THR A 88 14.25 -10.47 -10.57
N VAL A 89 15.15 -11.46 -10.68
CA VAL A 89 14.91 -12.81 -11.26
C VAL A 89 13.65 -13.51 -10.74
N ALA A 90 13.26 -13.29 -9.49
CA ALA A 90 12.05 -13.89 -8.90
C ALA A 90 10.75 -13.34 -9.53
N ILE A 91 10.68 -12.04 -9.84
CA ILE A 91 9.50 -11.42 -10.47
C ILE A 91 9.37 -11.93 -11.92
N GLU A 92 10.49 -11.98 -12.65
CA GLU A 92 10.54 -12.55 -13.99
C GLU A 92 10.06 -14.02 -14.02
N THR A 93 10.42 -14.80 -13.00
CA THR A 93 9.96 -16.20 -12.87
C THR A 93 8.44 -16.30 -12.74
N VAL A 94 7.78 -15.38 -12.03
CA VAL A 94 6.31 -15.31 -11.95
C VAL A 94 5.70 -14.91 -13.30
N LEU A 95 6.22 -13.85 -13.93
CA LEU A 95 5.71 -13.34 -15.20
C LEU A 95 5.86 -14.38 -16.34
N ALA A 96 6.98 -15.10 -16.38
CA ALA A 96 7.26 -16.13 -17.38
C ALA A 96 6.31 -17.35 -17.28
N ASN A 97 5.72 -17.60 -16.11
CA ASN A 97 4.70 -18.63 -15.90
C ASN A 97 3.26 -18.07 -16.04
N GLY A 98 3.09 -16.85 -16.57
CA GLY A 98 1.78 -16.23 -16.74
C GLY A 98 1.12 -15.75 -15.44
N GLY A 99 1.89 -15.64 -14.35
CA GLY A 99 1.44 -15.03 -13.11
C GLY A 99 1.59 -13.52 -13.10
N ALA A 100 0.83 -12.86 -12.23
CA ALA A 100 0.97 -11.44 -11.92
C ALA A 100 1.37 -11.26 -10.45
N VAL A 101 2.39 -10.43 -10.19
CA VAL A 101 2.72 -9.98 -8.83
C VAL A 101 1.81 -8.80 -8.48
N ILE A 102 1.07 -8.91 -7.39
CA ILE A 102 0.05 -7.93 -6.96
C ILE A 102 0.60 -7.18 -5.75
N ALA A 103 0.56 -5.86 -5.82
CA ALA A 103 1.02 -4.99 -4.74
C ALA A 103 0.03 -4.96 -3.55
N PRO A 104 0.49 -4.65 -2.32
CA PRO A 104 1.87 -4.36 -1.96
C PRO A 104 2.73 -5.62 -1.78
N LEU A 105 3.99 -5.54 -2.19
CA LEU A 105 5.02 -6.44 -1.63
C LEU A 105 5.39 -5.95 -0.24
N ARG A 106 5.80 -6.83 0.68
CA ARG A 106 6.17 -6.41 2.03
C ARG A 106 7.34 -7.21 2.61
N ASP A 107 8.44 -6.51 2.85
CA ASP A 107 9.66 -7.01 3.48
C ASP A 107 9.62 -6.80 5.00
N ARG A 108 9.97 -7.85 5.76
CA ARG A 108 10.16 -7.78 7.21
C ARG A 108 11.00 -8.97 7.68
N ASP A 109 11.99 -8.74 8.56
CA ASP A 109 12.88 -9.77 9.12
C ASP A 109 13.59 -10.64 8.05
N GLY A 110 13.85 -10.08 6.85
CA GLY A 110 14.42 -10.81 5.72
C GLY A 110 13.46 -11.70 4.94
N TRP A 111 12.16 -11.62 5.22
CA TRP A 111 11.10 -12.30 4.47
C TRP A 111 10.30 -11.30 3.66
N GLU A 112 10.00 -11.64 2.41
CA GLU A 112 9.08 -10.93 1.54
C GLU A 112 7.74 -11.64 1.46
N ARG A 113 6.66 -10.93 1.78
CA ARG A 113 5.29 -11.38 1.52
C ARG A 113 4.87 -10.95 0.12
N TRP A 114 4.48 -11.93 -0.69
CA TRP A 114 4.04 -11.75 -2.07
C TRP A 114 2.58 -12.18 -2.22
N HIS A 115 1.82 -11.40 -2.99
CA HIS A 115 0.47 -11.75 -3.42
C HIS A 115 0.49 -11.97 -4.94
N LEU A 116 0.10 -13.15 -5.40
CA LEU A 116 0.20 -13.58 -6.79
C LEU A 116 -1.18 -13.91 -7.36
N GLY A 117 -1.43 -13.50 -8.59
CA GLY A 117 -2.62 -13.84 -9.37
C GLY A 117 -2.28 -14.73 -10.56
N PHE A 118 -3.08 -15.78 -10.80
CA PHE A 118 -2.91 -16.72 -11.90
C PHE A 118 -4.24 -16.99 -12.62
N ALA A 119 -4.20 -17.33 -13.91
CA ALA A 119 -5.40 -17.70 -14.67
C ALA A 119 -6.06 -18.99 -14.11
N ASP A 120 -5.23 -19.98 -13.80
CA ASP A 120 -5.62 -21.33 -13.36
C ASP A 120 -4.65 -21.87 -12.27
N ALA A 121 -4.90 -23.11 -11.84
CA ALA A 121 -4.11 -23.77 -10.80
C ALA A 121 -2.77 -24.31 -11.30
N ASP A 122 -2.67 -24.67 -12.58
CA ASP A 122 -1.49 -25.32 -13.15
C ASP A 122 -0.36 -24.28 -13.32
N ALA A 123 -0.69 -23.08 -13.77
CA ALA A 123 0.23 -21.93 -13.79
C ALA A 123 0.74 -21.57 -12.38
N ALA A 124 -0.15 -21.61 -11.37
CA ALA A 124 0.23 -21.37 -9.98
C ALA A 124 1.20 -22.45 -9.45
N ALA A 125 0.91 -23.73 -9.72
CA ALA A 125 1.76 -24.84 -9.31
C ALA A 125 3.14 -24.82 -9.99
N ALA A 126 3.20 -24.57 -11.31
CA ALA A 126 4.44 -24.47 -12.06
C ALA A 126 5.32 -23.29 -11.58
N THR A 127 4.70 -22.19 -11.18
CA THR A 127 5.40 -21.03 -10.60
C THR A 127 5.99 -21.36 -9.24
N LEU A 128 5.19 -21.95 -8.33
CA LEU A 128 5.64 -22.33 -6.99
C LEU A 128 6.80 -23.34 -7.04
N ASP A 129 6.67 -24.39 -7.86
CA ASP A 129 7.72 -25.40 -8.11
C ASP A 129 9.00 -24.78 -8.71
N SER A 130 8.88 -23.71 -9.50
CA SER A 130 10.02 -22.99 -10.05
C SER A 130 10.70 -22.05 -9.06
N LEU A 131 9.95 -21.48 -8.11
CA LEU A 131 10.48 -20.65 -7.03
C LEU A 131 11.12 -21.50 -5.91
N ASP A 132 10.49 -22.60 -5.50
CA ASP A 132 10.94 -23.51 -4.44
C ASP A 132 12.32 -24.13 -4.76
N ARG A 133 12.59 -24.37 -6.05
CA ARG A 133 13.91 -24.79 -6.54
C ARG A 133 15.06 -23.78 -6.32
N ARG A 134 14.76 -22.53 -5.98
CA ARG A 134 15.74 -21.42 -5.91
C ARG A 134 15.70 -20.65 -4.58
N TYR A 135 14.55 -20.60 -3.90
CA TYR A 135 14.31 -19.73 -2.76
C TYR A 135 13.59 -20.49 -1.64
N GLU A 136 13.89 -20.15 -0.39
CA GLU A 136 13.14 -20.65 0.78
C GLU A 136 11.75 -20.00 0.76
N LEU A 137 10.68 -20.79 0.58
CA LEU A 137 9.30 -20.27 0.55
C LEU A 137 8.33 -21.04 1.45
N ALA A 138 7.26 -20.35 1.84
CA ALA A 138 6.13 -20.90 2.55
C ALA A 138 4.83 -20.34 1.96
N VAL A 139 3.94 -21.21 1.46
CA VAL A 139 2.61 -20.80 1.02
C VAL A 139 1.74 -20.49 2.24
N VAL A 140 1.28 -19.25 2.34
CA VAL A 140 0.43 -18.76 3.43
C VAL A 140 -1.04 -19.03 3.13
N GLU A 141 -1.45 -18.84 1.88
CA GLU A 141 -2.82 -18.99 1.41
C GLU A 141 -2.84 -19.36 -0.08
N GLN A 142 -3.71 -20.27 -0.48
CA GLN A 142 -4.02 -20.53 -1.88
C GLN A 142 -5.54 -20.65 -2.04
N THR A 143 -6.12 -19.72 -2.80
CA THR A 143 -7.58 -19.53 -2.87
C THR A 143 -8.01 -19.43 -4.33
N PRO A 144 -8.89 -20.34 -4.82
CA PRO A 144 -9.60 -20.13 -6.07
C PRO A 144 -10.41 -18.84 -5.98
N LEU A 145 -10.28 -17.97 -6.98
CA LEU A 145 -11.10 -16.76 -7.06
C LEU A 145 -12.39 -17.12 -7.79
N ASP A 146 -13.47 -17.26 -7.02
CA ASP A 146 -14.84 -17.39 -7.50
C ASP A 146 -15.61 -16.06 -7.36
N ASP A 147 -16.93 -16.08 -7.62
CA ASP A 147 -17.78 -14.89 -7.59
C ASP A 147 -18.00 -14.28 -6.18
N SER A 148 -17.42 -14.86 -5.12
CA SER A 148 -17.69 -14.47 -3.73
C SER A 148 -16.76 -13.39 -3.13
N ILE A 149 -15.77 -12.89 -3.89
CA ILE A 149 -14.87 -11.83 -3.42
C ILE A 149 -15.69 -10.58 -3.02
N PRO A 150 -15.57 -10.06 -1.79
CA PRO A 150 -16.22 -8.81 -1.41
C PRO A 150 -15.66 -7.62 -2.20
N THR A 151 -16.29 -7.31 -3.34
CA THR A 151 -15.83 -6.25 -4.25
C THR A 151 -15.97 -4.84 -3.67
N ASP A 152 -16.75 -4.68 -2.59
CA ASP A 152 -17.02 -3.38 -1.97
C ASP A 152 -15.75 -2.69 -1.46
N VAL A 153 -14.76 -3.43 -0.95
CA VAL A 153 -13.47 -2.86 -0.52
C VAL A 153 -12.66 -2.32 -1.71
N PHE A 154 -12.75 -2.97 -2.87
CA PHE A 154 -12.11 -2.51 -4.10
C PHE A 154 -12.88 -1.35 -4.75
N ARG A 155 -14.20 -1.37 -4.67
CA ARG A 155 -15.10 -0.31 -5.13
C ARG A 155 -14.91 0.99 -4.34
N HIS A 156 -14.75 0.86 -3.03
CA HIS A 156 -14.60 1.96 -2.08
C HIS A 156 -13.16 2.10 -1.55
N PHE A 157 -12.18 1.83 -2.42
CA PHE A 157 -10.76 1.83 -2.07
C PHE A 157 -10.30 3.21 -1.57
N HIS A 158 -10.78 4.30 -2.17
CA HIS A 158 -10.40 5.65 -1.78
C HIS A 158 -10.94 6.03 -0.39
N GLU A 159 -12.16 5.61 -0.08
CA GLU A 159 -12.85 5.84 1.18
C GLU A 159 -12.23 5.01 2.29
N ALA A 160 -11.89 3.74 2.01
CA ALA A 160 -11.13 2.88 2.90
C ALA A 160 -9.72 3.45 3.19
N ALA A 161 -8.99 3.91 2.16
CA ALA A 161 -7.70 4.57 2.32
C ALA A 161 -7.80 5.87 3.15
N THR A 162 -8.87 6.65 2.96
CA THR A 162 -9.14 7.87 3.72
C THR A 162 -9.38 7.57 5.21
N LEU A 163 -10.13 6.51 5.52
CA LEU A 163 -10.28 6.02 6.90
C LEU A 163 -8.94 5.61 7.52
N LEU A 164 -8.10 4.90 6.77
CA LEU A 164 -6.79 4.44 7.22
C LEU A 164 -5.81 5.60 7.50
N ASP A 165 -5.75 6.64 6.67
CA ASP A 165 -4.98 7.87 6.98
C ASP A 165 -5.46 8.54 8.29
N GLY A 166 -6.76 8.45 8.60
CA GLY A 166 -7.31 8.84 9.89
C GLY A 166 -6.65 8.14 11.07
N CYS A 167 -6.44 6.83 10.95
CA CYS A 167 -5.78 5.98 11.94
C CYS A 167 -4.26 6.25 12.01
N GLU A 168 -3.57 6.34 10.87
CA GLU A 168 -2.13 6.62 10.80
C GLU A 168 -1.75 8.01 11.34
N ARG A 169 -2.68 8.97 11.30
CA ARG A 169 -2.48 10.29 11.90
C ARG A 169 -2.52 10.30 13.43
N LEU A 170 -2.95 9.23 14.11
CA LEU A 170 -2.91 9.13 15.56
C LEU A 170 -1.46 9.10 16.07
N THR A 171 -1.21 9.65 17.26
CA THR A 171 0.03 9.34 17.99
C THR A 171 -0.13 8.05 18.79
N ASP A 172 0.98 7.41 19.17
CA ASP A 172 0.95 6.19 20.00
C ASP A 172 0.12 6.37 21.28
N THR A 173 0.26 7.54 21.93
CA THR A 173 -0.54 7.92 23.11
C THR A 173 -2.03 8.08 22.79
N GLU A 174 -2.37 8.70 21.65
CA GLU A 174 -3.77 8.88 21.23
C GLU A 174 -4.42 7.54 20.88
N ALA A 175 -3.71 6.68 20.14
CA ALA A 175 -4.16 5.33 19.78
C ALA A 175 -4.32 4.44 21.02
N GLN A 176 -3.36 4.47 21.96
CA GLN A 176 -3.44 3.69 23.19
C GLN A 176 -4.59 4.15 24.09
N VAL A 177 -4.74 5.45 24.34
CA VAL A 177 -5.82 5.98 25.18
C VAL A 177 -7.20 5.71 24.57
N LEU A 178 -7.34 5.85 23.24
CA LEU A 178 -8.58 5.50 22.55
C LEU A 178 -8.89 4.00 22.65
N ARG A 179 -7.89 3.13 22.43
CA ARG A 179 -8.04 1.68 22.54
C ARG A 179 -8.50 1.28 23.94
N THR A 180 -7.82 1.75 25.00
CA THR A 180 -8.22 1.51 26.39
C THR A 180 -9.67 1.96 26.64
N ALA A 181 -10.06 3.13 26.14
CA ALA A 181 -11.43 3.65 26.31
C ALA A 181 -12.49 2.76 25.62
N VAL A 182 -12.22 2.26 24.42
CA VAL A 182 -13.12 1.32 23.73
C VAL A 182 -13.18 -0.02 24.46
N GLU A 183 -12.03 -0.63 24.77
CA GLU A 183 -11.92 -1.95 25.41
C GLU A 183 -12.59 -2.01 26.80
N HIS A 184 -12.64 -0.89 27.52
CA HIS A 184 -13.23 -0.81 28.86
C HIS A 184 -14.67 -0.27 28.84
N GLY A 185 -15.27 -0.03 27.67
CA GLY A 185 -16.67 0.37 27.56
C GLY A 185 -16.98 1.82 27.93
N TYR A 186 -16.03 2.75 27.74
CA TYR A 186 -16.26 4.18 27.93
C TYR A 186 -17.28 4.77 26.93
N TYR A 187 -17.38 4.17 25.74
CA TYR A 187 -18.33 4.54 24.68
C TYR A 187 -19.63 3.71 24.69
N GLU A 188 -19.78 2.76 25.62
CA GLU A 188 -20.96 1.89 25.72
C GLU A 188 -22.17 2.58 26.38
N THR A 189 -23.33 1.93 26.31
CA THR A 189 -24.55 2.32 27.03
C THR A 189 -25.18 1.09 27.67
N PRO A 190 -25.21 0.97 29.02
CA PRO A 190 -24.59 1.86 29.99
C PRO A 190 -23.05 1.86 29.86
N ARG A 191 -22.39 2.93 30.33
CA ARG A 191 -20.92 2.99 30.33
C ARG A 191 -20.35 2.09 31.42
N SER A 192 -19.42 1.23 31.02
CA SER A 192 -18.64 0.37 31.93
C SER A 192 -17.44 1.11 32.54
N GLU A 193 -17.08 2.28 31.99
CA GLU A 193 -15.87 3.04 32.34
C GLU A 193 -16.08 4.57 32.31
N SER A 194 -15.28 5.30 33.09
CA SER A 194 -15.34 6.75 33.30
C SER A 194 -14.04 7.46 32.90
N LEU A 195 -14.08 8.79 32.71
CA LEU A 195 -12.87 9.58 32.46
C LEU A 195 -11.85 9.51 33.61
N ALA A 196 -12.32 9.42 34.85
CA ALA A 196 -11.49 9.35 36.04
C ALA A 196 -10.70 8.04 36.09
N SER A 197 -11.39 6.89 35.99
CA SER A 197 -10.73 5.57 36.03
C SER A 197 -9.91 5.30 34.76
N LEU A 198 -10.24 5.88 33.59
CA LEU A 198 -9.29 5.94 32.46
C LEU A 198 -8.03 6.75 32.78
N GLY A 199 -8.17 7.86 33.51
CA GLY A 199 -7.04 8.66 33.98
C GLY A 199 -6.11 7.84 34.89
N ASP A 200 -6.70 7.21 35.91
CA ASP A 200 -6.00 6.33 36.84
C ASP A 200 -5.26 5.19 36.10
N ARG A 201 -5.93 4.48 35.17
CA ARG A 201 -5.32 3.41 34.36
C ARG A 201 -4.15 3.89 33.50
N CYS A 202 -4.24 5.10 32.95
CA CYS A 202 -3.23 5.67 32.06
C CYS A 202 -2.15 6.49 32.79
N GLY A 203 -2.25 6.66 34.11
CA GLY A 203 -1.33 7.46 34.92
C GLY A 203 -1.37 8.96 34.62
N VAL A 204 -2.50 9.50 34.16
CA VAL A 204 -2.67 10.91 33.76
C VAL A 204 -4.03 11.45 34.19
N SER A 205 -4.19 12.78 34.28
CA SER A 205 -5.46 13.37 34.74
C SER A 205 -6.62 13.22 33.74
N ASP A 206 -7.86 13.25 34.23
CA ASP A 206 -9.10 13.29 33.44
C ASP A 206 -9.07 14.33 32.32
N VAL A 207 -8.50 15.50 32.61
CA VAL A 207 -8.35 16.61 31.66
C VAL A 207 -7.38 16.23 30.54
N ALA A 208 -6.31 15.50 30.85
CA ALA A 208 -5.38 14.97 29.86
C ALA A 208 -6.03 13.86 29.01
N ILE A 209 -6.76 12.91 29.61
CA ILE A 209 -7.53 11.88 28.88
C ILE A 209 -8.55 12.52 27.95
N SER A 210 -9.41 13.40 28.47
CA SER A 210 -10.45 14.09 27.70
C SER A 210 -9.87 14.88 26.52
N LYS A 211 -8.71 15.53 26.72
CA LYS A 211 -7.99 16.24 25.64
C LYS A 211 -7.38 15.30 24.61
N THR A 212 -6.87 14.14 25.03
CA THR A 212 -6.27 13.12 24.15
C THR A 212 -7.35 12.40 23.34
N LEU A 213 -8.43 11.93 23.97
CA LEU A 213 -9.59 11.35 23.29
C LEU A 213 -10.16 12.33 22.25
N ARG A 214 -10.43 13.59 22.63
CA ARG A 214 -10.88 14.64 21.69
C ARG A 214 -9.90 14.93 20.55
N ARG A 215 -8.62 14.56 20.65
CA ARG A 215 -7.66 14.66 19.53
C ARG A 215 -7.74 13.44 18.63
N ALA A 216 -7.78 12.23 19.20
CA ALA A 216 -7.98 10.98 18.48
C ALA A 216 -9.31 10.97 17.71
N GLU A 217 -10.42 11.24 18.40
CA GLU A 217 -11.77 11.37 17.85
C GLU A 217 -11.82 12.33 16.66
N ARG A 218 -11.20 13.52 16.76
CA ARG A 218 -11.19 14.49 15.65
C ARG A 218 -10.47 13.97 14.41
N LYS A 219 -9.40 13.18 14.58
CA LYS A 219 -8.64 12.61 13.45
C LYS A 219 -9.45 11.53 12.75
N LEU A 220 -10.05 10.62 13.53
CA LEU A 220 -10.85 9.50 13.04
C LEU A 220 -12.20 9.93 12.49
N LEU A 221 -12.98 10.72 13.24
CA LEU A 221 -14.28 11.21 12.77
C LEU A 221 -14.15 12.14 11.56
N GLY A 222 -13.06 12.92 11.49
CA GLY A 222 -12.74 13.72 10.30
C GLY A 222 -12.53 12.83 9.07
N ALA A 223 -11.71 11.78 9.19
CA ALA A 223 -11.51 10.80 8.13
C ALA A 223 -12.79 10.03 7.77
N ALA A 224 -13.58 9.62 8.77
CA ALA A 224 -14.82 8.90 8.55
C ALA A 224 -15.88 9.74 7.83
N VAL A 225 -16.04 11.03 8.18
CA VAL A 225 -16.95 11.94 7.46
C VAL A 225 -16.47 12.17 6.02
N SER A 226 -15.16 12.31 5.78
CA SER A 226 -14.61 12.40 4.42
C SER A 226 -14.84 11.13 3.60
N ALA A 227 -14.65 9.95 4.20
CA ALA A 227 -14.89 8.66 3.55
C ALA A 227 -16.37 8.43 3.24
N LEU A 228 -17.27 8.70 4.19
CA LEU A 228 -18.73 8.59 4.00
C LEU A 228 -19.20 9.46 2.81
N ALA A 229 -18.68 10.68 2.68
CA ALA A 229 -19.02 11.57 1.57
C ALA A 229 -18.53 11.07 0.19
N GLY A 230 -17.55 10.16 0.14
CA GLY A 230 -17.10 9.49 -1.09
C GLY A 230 -17.99 8.30 -1.50
N LEU A 231 -18.53 7.56 -0.51
CA LEU A 231 -19.41 6.41 -0.76
C LEU A 231 -20.66 6.79 -1.56
N ASP A 232 -21.20 8.00 -1.33
CA ASP A 232 -22.37 8.53 -2.04
C ASP A 232 -22.11 8.89 -3.52
N GLY A 233 -20.84 8.92 -3.97
CA GLY A 233 -20.43 9.54 -5.23
C GLY A 233 -20.43 8.66 -6.49
N PHE A 234 -20.38 7.32 -6.35
CA PHE A 234 -20.11 6.41 -7.47
C PHE A 234 -21.34 5.97 -8.29
N ASP A 235 -22.57 6.14 -7.79
CA ASP A 235 -23.79 5.74 -8.51
C ASP A 235 -24.20 6.74 -9.62
N THR A 236 -23.64 7.95 -9.63
CA THR A 236 -23.79 8.91 -10.75
C THR A 236 -22.80 8.61 -11.87
N ALA A 237 -23.10 7.61 -12.69
CA ALA A 237 -22.44 7.42 -13.97
C ALA A 237 -22.52 8.71 -14.82
N PRO A 238 -21.44 9.13 -15.51
CA PRO A 238 -21.53 10.22 -16.46
C PRO A 238 -22.47 9.80 -17.59
N GLY A 239 -23.62 10.47 -17.70
CA GLY A 239 -24.56 10.26 -18.80
C GLY A 239 -23.87 10.48 -20.14
N PRO A 240 -24.32 9.82 -21.23
CA PRO A 240 -23.67 9.91 -22.54
C PRO A 240 -23.61 11.38 -22.96
N GLY A 241 -22.38 11.89 -23.06
CA GLY A 241 -22.11 13.29 -23.35
C GLY A 241 -22.75 13.70 -24.68
N SER A 242 -23.47 14.82 -24.67
CA SER A 242 -24.08 15.40 -25.86
C SER A 242 -23.01 15.70 -26.90
N ASP A 243 -23.06 14.99 -28.03
CA ASP A 243 -22.16 15.19 -29.15
C ASP A 243 -22.20 16.66 -29.61
N SER A 244 -21.06 17.32 -29.55
CA SER A 244 -20.90 18.75 -29.85
C SER A 244 -19.63 18.91 -30.68
N THR A 245 -19.69 18.39 -31.90
CA THR A 245 -18.65 18.57 -32.90
C THR A 245 -18.41 20.05 -33.18
N PRO A 246 -17.19 20.57 -32.98
CA PRO A 246 -16.88 21.95 -33.34
C PRO A 246 -16.75 22.05 -34.87
N HIS A 247 -17.53 22.95 -35.46
CA HIS A 247 -17.39 23.33 -36.87
C HIS A 247 -16.01 24.00 -37.07
N THR A 248 -15.09 23.32 -37.74
CA THR A 248 -13.76 23.89 -38.05
C THR A 248 -13.79 24.54 -39.43
N ASP A 249 -14.03 25.85 -39.47
CA ASP A 249 -13.78 26.64 -40.67
C ASP A 249 -12.27 26.66 -40.97
N SER A 250 -11.85 25.97 -42.03
CA SER A 250 -10.48 25.98 -42.54
C SER A 250 -10.43 26.64 -43.92
N ASN A 251 -10.41 27.97 -43.92
CA ASN A 251 -10.11 28.76 -45.11
C ASN A 251 -8.63 29.18 -45.11
N SER A 252 -7.80 28.53 -45.92
CA SER A 252 -6.70 29.18 -46.67
C SER A 252 -5.96 28.21 -47.60
N ALA A 253 -6.12 28.46 -48.90
CA ALA A 253 -5.14 28.31 -49.99
C ALA A 253 -3.93 27.36 -49.85
N ASN A 254 -3.78 26.47 -50.84
CA ASN A 254 -2.54 26.52 -51.64
C ASN A 254 -2.69 26.06 -53.11
N ALA A 255 -1.91 26.71 -53.97
CA ALA A 255 -1.38 26.32 -55.29
C ALA A 255 -2.18 25.44 -56.29
N ARG A 256 -2.50 26.06 -57.44
CA ARG A 256 -2.29 25.47 -58.80
C ARG A 256 -0.78 25.46 -59.15
N PRO A 257 -0.28 24.78 -60.21
CA PRO A 257 -0.98 24.11 -61.33
C PRO A 257 -0.63 22.60 -61.40
N ASP A 258 -0.79 21.81 -62.48
CA ASP A 258 -1.24 21.96 -63.89
C ASP A 258 -1.95 20.65 -64.32
N GLY A 259 -2.45 20.39 -65.54
CA GLY A 259 -2.52 21.13 -66.80
C GLY A 259 -3.27 20.30 -67.87
N GLY A 260 -3.58 20.88 -69.03
CA GLY A 260 -4.27 20.16 -70.11
C GLY A 260 -4.21 20.91 -71.44
N GLY A 261 -3.39 20.41 -72.36
CA GLY A 261 -3.07 21.01 -73.66
C GLY A 261 -1.71 20.56 -74.16
#